data_AF-A0A4R9VCA5-F1
#
_entry.id   AF-A0A4R9VCA5-F1
#
_cell.length_a   1.000
_cell.length_b   1.000
_cell.length_c   1.000
_cell.angle_alpha   90.00
_cell.angle_beta   90.00
_cell.angle_gamma   90.00
#
_symmetry.space_group_name_H-M   'P 1'
#
loop_
_entity.id
_entity.type
_entity.pdbx_description
1 polymer ?
#
loop_
_entity_poly.entity_id
_entity_poly.type
_entity_poly.pdbx_seq_one_letter_code
_entity_poly.pdbx_strand_id
1 'polypeptide(L)'
;GHIHLDTSFYGDAWRPHIPCTNGFDVRERVAFQARNLSAAAPMAERAKNQLELCIGHGSLAMRSHVMVDGSVGLKHLEVILAICEKYRELIDIQLVAFPQSG
;
A
#
# COMPACT_ATOMS: atom_id res chain seq x y z
N GLY A 1 -2.88 -13.67 -5.95
CA GLY A 1 -3.18 -12.32 -5.49
C GLY A 1 -1.93 -11.47 -5.57
N HIS A 2 -2.08 -10.20 -5.96
CA HIS A 2 -1.05 -9.14 -5.95
C HIS A 2 -1.75 -7.87 -5.49
N ILE A 3 -1.32 -7.28 -4.39
CA ILE A 3 -1.84 -6.02 -3.88
C ILE A 3 -0.72 -5.25 -3.16
N HIS A 4 -0.90 -3.94 -2.99
CA HIS A 4 -0.07 -3.11 -2.13
C HIS A 4 -0.96 -2.42 -1.10
N LEU A 5 -1.08 -2.99 0.10
CA LEU A 5 -1.88 -2.39 1.18
C LEU A 5 -1.26 -1.08 1.71
N ASP A 6 0.07 -1.00 1.74
CA ASP A 6 0.82 0.14 2.26
C ASP A 6 0.68 1.41 1.40
N THR A 7 0.47 1.25 0.09
CA THR A 7 0.36 2.35 -0.86
C THR A 7 -1.07 2.63 -1.37
N SER A 8 -2.09 1.92 -0.86
CA SER A 8 -3.49 2.14 -1.25
C SER A 8 -4.02 3.50 -0.79
N PHE A 9 -4.84 4.19 -1.60
CA PHE A 9 -5.55 5.40 -1.19
C PHE A 9 -7.02 5.16 -0.83
N TYR A 10 -7.45 3.90 -0.74
CA TYR A 10 -8.86 3.58 -0.50
C TYR A 10 -9.32 4.07 0.88
N GLY A 11 -10.50 4.72 0.90
CA GLY A 11 -11.05 5.35 2.10
C GLY A 11 -10.41 6.69 2.50
N ASP A 12 -9.47 7.24 1.70
CA ASP A 12 -8.94 8.60 1.85
C ASP A 12 -9.59 9.55 0.81
N ALA A 13 -9.25 10.84 0.89
CA ALA A 13 -9.58 11.84 -0.12
C ALA A 13 -9.12 11.40 -1.53
N TRP A 14 -9.96 11.65 -2.54
CA TRP A 14 -9.67 11.31 -3.92
C TRP A 14 -8.40 12.00 -4.43
N ARG A 15 -7.56 11.25 -5.15
CA ARG A 15 -6.31 11.74 -5.75
C ARG A 15 -6.37 11.61 -7.27
N PRO A 16 -6.31 12.72 -8.03
CA PRO A 16 -6.32 12.65 -9.48
C PRO A 16 -5.03 12.02 -10.00
N HIS A 17 -5.13 11.36 -11.15
CA HIS A 17 -3.95 10.92 -11.89
C HIS A 17 -3.13 12.13 -12.34
N ILE A 18 -1.82 12.06 -12.14
CA ILE A 18 -0.86 13.05 -12.64
C ILE A 18 -0.10 12.40 -13.80
N PRO A 19 -0.23 12.90 -15.03
CA PRO A 19 0.54 12.40 -16.16
C PRO A 19 2.01 12.77 -16.02
N CYS A 20 2.90 11.90 -16.52
CA CYS A 20 4.32 12.22 -16.66
C CYS A 20 4.52 13.33 -17.69
N THR A 21 5.60 14.09 -17.55
CA THR A 21 5.87 15.28 -18.37
C THR A 21 6.14 14.96 -19.84
N ASN A 22 6.79 13.82 -20.13
CA ASN A 22 7.17 13.44 -21.50
C ASN A 22 7.13 11.92 -21.71
N GLY A 23 5.94 11.39 -21.95
CA GLY A 23 5.74 9.93 -22.05
C GLY A 23 5.92 9.24 -20.70
N PHE A 24 5.96 7.90 -20.70
CA PHE A 24 6.09 7.14 -19.45
C PHE A 24 7.49 7.30 -18.84
N ASP A 25 7.56 7.78 -17.60
CA ASP A 25 8.79 7.85 -16.81
C ASP A 25 8.55 7.29 -15.40
N VAL A 26 9.29 6.23 -15.04
CA VAL A 26 9.14 5.56 -13.74
C VAL A 26 9.55 6.44 -12.55
N ARG A 27 10.56 7.29 -12.71
CA ARG A 27 11.05 8.19 -11.64
C ARG A 27 10.01 9.25 -11.34
N GLU A 28 9.36 9.81 -12.36
CA GLU A 28 8.22 10.71 -12.17
C GLU A 28 7.07 10.00 -11.43
N ARG A 29 6.75 8.75 -11.78
CA ARG A 29 5.70 7.98 -11.09
C ARG A 29 6.01 7.75 -9.62
N VAL A 30 7.25 7.41 -9.29
CA VAL A 30 7.71 7.26 -7.90
C VAL A 30 7.62 8.59 -7.15
N ALA A 31 8.05 9.71 -7.76
CA ALA A 31 7.96 11.03 -7.15
C ALA A 31 6.51 11.46 -6.90
N PHE A 32 5.60 11.23 -7.85
CA PHE A 32 4.17 11.50 -7.67
C PHE A 32 3.56 10.64 -6.57
N GLN A 33 3.93 9.36 -6.50
CA GLN A 33 3.47 8.46 -5.44
C GLN A 33 3.95 8.94 -4.06
N ALA A 34 5.24 9.28 -3.91
CA ALA A 34 5.80 9.79 -2.66
C ALA A 34 5.07 11.06 -2.18
N ARG A 35 4.85 12.02 -3.09
CA ARG A 35 4.08 13.25 -2.80
C ARG A 35 2.64 12.96 -2.39
N ASN A 36 2.00 12.00 -3.04
CA ASN A 36 0.63 11.62 -2.71
C ASN A 36 0.55 10.91 -1.35
N LEU A 37 1.51 10.04 -1.04
CA LEU A 37 1.59 9.34 0.24
C LEU A 37 1.90 10.30 1.41
N SER A 38 2.74 11.32 1.20
CA SER A 38 3.03 12.31 2.24
C SER A 38 1.82 13.17 2.61
N ALA A 39 0.87 13.33 1.68
CA ALA A 39 -0.37 14.06 1.88
C ALA A 39 -1.57 13.15 2.20
N ALA A 40 -1.34 11.85 2.41
CA ALA A 40 -2.38 10.86 2.63
C ALA A 40 -2.79 10.73 4.09
N ALA A 41 -4.02 10.23 4.29
CA ALA A 41 -4.43 9.71 5.59
C ALA A 41 -3.42 8.68 6.12
N PRO A 42 -3.38 8.43 7.44
CA PRO A 42 -2.47 7.47 8.04
C PRO A 42 -2.52 6.12 7.32
N MET A 43 -1.35 5.53 7.06
CA MET A 43 -1.25 4.28 6.30
C MET A 43 -2.05 3.13 6.93
N ALA A 44 -2.09 3.06 8.26
CA ALA A 44 -2.84 2.02 8.96
C ALA A 44 -4.35 2.08 8.64
N GLU A 45 -4.90 3.28 8.51
CA GLU A 45 -6.31 3.50 8.18
C GLU A 45 -6.62 3.10 6.75
N ARG A 46 -5.81 3.58 5.79
CA ARG A 46 -5.97 3.24 4.36
C ARG A 46 -5.80 1.74 4.09
N ALA A 47 -4.79 1.12 4.70
CA ALA A 47 -4.54 -0.31 4.56
C ALA A 47 -5.68 -1.15 5.16
N LYS A 48 -6.21 -0.76 6.33
CA LYS A 48 -7.42 -1.35 6.92
C LYS A 48 -8.60 -1.23 5.96
N ASN A 49 -8.87 -0.03 5.43
CA ASN A 49 -10.05 0.21 4.59
C ASN A 49 -10.00 -0.63 3.31
N GLN A 50 -8.83 -0.74 2.68
CA GLN A 50 -8.64 -1.62 1.52
C GLN A 50 -8.80 -3.10 1.89
N LEU A 51 -8.27 -3.53 3.04
CA LEU A 51 -8.37 -4.91 3.51
C LEU A 51 -9.83 -5.30 3.77
N GLU A 52 -10.57 -4.46 4.49
CA GLU A 52 -11.99 -4.67 4.78
C GLU A 52 -12.84 -4.67 3.52
N LEU A 53 -12.51 -3.84 2.52
CA LEU A 53 -13.14 -3.91 1.21
C LEU A 53 -12.95 -5.29 0.57
N CYS A 54 -11.72 -5.82 0.58
CA CYS A 54 -11.43 -7.13 0.00
C CYS A 54 -12.15 -8.26 0.74
N ILE A 55 -12.15 -8.24 2.09
CA ILE A 55 -12.86 -9.21 2.92
C ILE A 55 -14.37 -9.14 2.66
N GLY A 56 -14.94 -7.94 2.58
CA GLY A 56 -16.37 -7.72 2.29
C GLY A 56 -16.80 -8.25 0.92
N HIS A 57 -15.86 -8.41 -0.01
CA HIS A 57 -16.08 -9.04 -1.32
C HIS A 57 -15.64 -10.51 -1.36
N GLY A 58 -15.44 -11.16 -0.21
CA GLY A 58 -15.17 -12.59 -0.10
C GLY A 58 -13.71 -13.00 -0.28
N SER A 59 -12.75 -12.05 -0.26
CA SER A 59 -11.33 -12.42 -0.25
C SER A 59 -10.94 -12.98 1.11
N LEU A 60 -10.54 -14.24 1.16
CA LEU A 60 -10.07 -14.93 2.37
C LEU A 60 -8.57 -15.23 2.37
N ALA A 61 -7.87 -14.94 1.26
CA ALA A 61 -6.41 -15.02 1.19
C ALA A 61 -5.86 -13.95 0.23
N MET A 62 -4.72 -13.35 0.57
CA MET A 62 -4.03 -12.39 -0.31
C MET A 62 -2.51 -12.39 -0.13
N ARG A 63 -1.81 -11.77 -1.08
CA ARG A 63 -0.38 -11.51 -1.02
C ARG A 63 -0.13 -10.02 -1.24
N SER A 64 0.36 -9.34 -0.21
CA SER A 64 0.67 -7.91 -0.25
C SER A 64 2.17 -7.71 -0.43
N HIS A 65 2.54 -6.88 -1.40
CA HIS A 65 3.88 -6.36 -1.57
C HIS A 65 4.00 -5.09 -0.73
N VAL A 66 5.02 -5.02 0.11
CA VAL A 66 5.21 -3.92 1.08
C VAL A 66 6.56 -3.30 0.83
N MET A 67 6.59 -1.97 0.70
CA MET A 67 7.81 -1.24 0.42
C MET A 67 8.83 -1.39 1.56
N VAL A 68 10.05 -1.80 1.21
CA VAL A 68 11.20 -1.89 2.12
C VAL A 68 12.43 -1.38 1.38
N ASP A 69 12.85 -0.14 1.68
CA ASP A 69 14.04 0.47 1.09
C ASP A 69 14.66 1.53 2.01
N GLY A 70 15.77 2.17 1.57
CA GLY A 70 16.49 3.16 2.37
C GLY A 70 15.70 4.43 2.71
N SER A 71 14.61 4.72 2.00
CA SER A 71 13.79 5.91 2.23
C SER A 71 12.75 5.69 3.35
N VAL A 72 12.22 4.46 3.48
CA VAL A 72 11.17 4.14 4.46
C VAL A 72 11.60 3.17 5.55
N GLY A 73 12.77 2.52 5.41
CA GLY A 73 13.24 1.48 6.30
C GLY A 73 12.22 0.35 6.43
N LEU A 74 11.89 -0.02 7.67
CA LEU A 74 10.89 -1.05 7.99
C LEU A 74 9.52 -0.50 8.34
N LYS A 75 9.32 0.82 8.34
CA LYS A 75 8.09 1.48 8.82
C LYS A 75 6.83 0.93 8.14
N HIS A 76 6.92 0.71 6.83
CA HIS A 76 5.80 0.16 6.05
C HIS A 76 5.48 -1.27 6.48
N LEU A 77 6.52 -2.11 6.61
CA LEU A 77 6.38 -3.49 7.04
C LEU A 77 5.77 -3.59 8.45
N GLU A 78 6.26 -2.81 9.40
CA GLU A 78 5.79 -2.84 10.80
C GLU A 78 4.29 -2.54 10.92
N VAL A 79 3.80 -1.52 10.20
CA VAL A 79 2.37 -1.18 10.22
C VAL A 79 1.53 -2.25 9.54
N ILE A 80 1.99 -2.81 8.41
CA ILE A 80 1.25 -3.88 7.73
C ILE A 80 1.25 -5.16 8.58
N LEU A 81 2.33 -5.47 9.29
CA LEU A 81 2.36 -6.58 10.26
C LEU A 81 1.33 -6.40 11.38
N ALA A 82 1.22 -5.18 11.93
CA ALA A 82 0.20 -4.89 12.94
C ALA A 82 -1.23 -5.07 12.42
N ILE A 83 -1.48 -4.75 11.14
CA ILE A 83 -2.77 -5.04 10.49
C ILE A 83 -2.96 -6.54 10.31
N CYS A 84 -1.94 -7.26 9.85
CA CYS A 84 -2.04 -8.72 9.69
C CYS A 84 -2.40 -9.41 11.00
N GLU A 85 -1.77 -9.01 12.11
CA GLU A 85 -2.09 -9.54 13.44
C GLU A 85 -3.54 -9.24 13.85
N LYS A 86 -4.01 -8.02 13.61
CA LYS A 86 -5.39 -7.61 13.94
C LYS A 86 -6.45 -8.39 13.17
N TYR A 87 -6.15 -8.83 11.94
CA TYR A 87 -7.10 -9.50 11.03
C TYR A 87 -6.80 -11.00 10.84
N ARG A 88 -5.91 -11.59 11.66
CA ARG A 88 -5.46 -12.99 11.51
C ARG A 88 -6.56 -14.04 11.55
N GLU A 89 -7.72 -13.71 12.12
CA GLU A 89 -8.88 -14.61 12.21
C GLU A 89 -9.84 -14.50 11.01
N LEU A 90 -9.63 -13.51 10.13
CA LEU A 90 -10.53 -13.21 9.02
C LEU A 90 -9.92 -13.50 7.64
N ILE A 91 -8.59 -13.43 7.51
CA ILE A 91 -7.91 -13.54 6.21
C ILE A 91 -6.46 -13.98 6.35
N ASP A 92 -6.00 -14.84 5.44
CA ASP A 92 -4.59 -15.21 5.31
C ASP A 92 -3.82 -14.21 4.46
N ILE A 93 -2.76 -13.60 5.02
CA ILE A 93 -1.96 -12.59 4.32
C ILE A 93 -0.50 -13.03 4.23
N GLN A 94 0.01 -13.16 3.00
CA GLN A 94 1.43 -13.28 2.73
C GLN A 94 2.04 -11.90 2.46
N LEU A 95 3.17 -11.60 3.08
CA LEU A 95 3.92 -10.36 2.86
C LEU A 95 5.15 -10.61 1.99
N VAL A 96 5.37 -9.73 1.01
CA VAL A 96 6.57 -9.69 0.18
C VAL A 96 7.27 -8.38 0.45
N ALA A 97 8.49 -8.43 1.01
CA ALA A 97 9.35 -7.25 1.09
C ALA A 97 9.74 -6.83 -0.34
N PHE A 98 9.39 -5.61 -0.72
CA PHE A 98 9.56 -5.12 -2.09
C PHE A 98 10.46 -3.89 -2.12
N PRO A 99 11.66 -3.96 -2.72
CA PRO A 99 12.54 -2.82 -2.89
C PRO A 99 12.00 -1.92 -4.02
N GLN A 100 11.06 -1.03 -3.69
CA GLN A 100 10.36 -0.17 -4.65
C GLN A 100 11.32 0.74 -5.42
N SER A 101 12.39 1.20 -4.77
CA SER A 101 13.34 2.17 -5.30
C SER A 101 14.48 1.56 -6.15
N GLY A 102 14.57 0.22 -6.23
CA GLY A 102 15.66 -0.50 -6.90
C GLY A 102 16.77 -0.92 -5.95
#